data_AF-A0A1I2NB39-F1
#
_entry.id   AF-A0A1I2NB39-F1
#
_cell.length_a   1.000
_cell.length_b   1.000
_cell.length_c   1.000
_cell.angle_alpha   90.00
_cell.angle_beta   90.00
_cell.angle_gamma   90.00
#
_symmetry.space_group_name_H-M   'P 1'
#
loop_
_entity.id
_entity.type
_entity.pdbx_description
1 polymer ?
#
loop_
_entity_poly.entity_id
_entity_poly.type
_entity_poly.pdbx_seq_one_letter_code
_entity_poly.pdbx_strand_id
1 'polypeptide(L)'
;MVSEAQLGELLVGAYHKLMTDCEIVSYNQRSKEVGEQMEIDIVAIDSQGTKQTIYVCEVITHLHGTLYPGTPSTDRWDEYGNDDYQYTLEKLWKKFNSDYDYVTRVFDDADEYVFQLWSPVVPRGYLTSGLDKLSSDFEDKTGAEIELVINGSYTDRIDELRELARADKKGYGEPAFRFLQILEHLR
;
A
#
# COMPACT_ATOMS: atom_id res chain seq x y z
N MET A 1 -10.11 20.08 7.09
CA MET A 1 -10.76 18.75 7.15
C MET A 1 -9.67 17.76 7.49
N VAL A 2 -9.86 16.97 8.54
CA VAL A 2 -9.01 15.78 8.74
C VAL A 2 -9.32 14.87 7.56
N SER A 3 -8.31 14.44 6.80
CA SER A 3 -8.52 13.42 5.76
C SER A 3 -8.96 12.15 6.49
N GLU A 4 -10.19 11.70 6.24
CA GLU A 4 -10.66 10.43 6.77
C GLU A 4 -10.10 9.33 5.89
N ALA A 5 -9.33 8.42 6.50
CA ALA A 5 -8.78 7.26 5.80
C ALA A 5 -9.91 6.43 5.17
N GLN A 6 -9.68 5.98 3.93
CA GLN A 6 -10.66 5.16 3.23
C GLN A 6 -10.76 3.77 3.85
N LEU A 7 -11.88 3.06 3.63
CA LEU A 7 -12.08 1.72 4.20
C LEU A 7 -10.98 0.73 3.81
N GLY A 8 -10.47 0.83 2.58
CA GLY A 8 -9.33 0.04 2.13
C GLY A 8 -8.07 0.31 2.94
N GLU A 9 -7.78 1.59 3.18
CA GLU A 9 -6.63 2.01 3.97
C GLU A 9 -6.76 1.51 5.42
N LEU A 10 -7.94 1.64 6.02
CA LEU A 10 -8.20 1.15 7.38
C LEU A 10 -8.01 -0.37 7.50
N LEU A 11 -8.32 -1.15 6.48
CA LEU A 11 -8.06 -2.59 6.47
C LEU A 11 -6.56 -2.89 6.43
N VAL A 12 -5.81 -2.20 5.56
CA VAL A 12 -4.35 -2.39 5.43
C VAL A 12 -3.62 -1.90 6.69
N GLY A 13 -4.04 -0.77 7.25
CA GLY A 13 -3.48 -0.26 8.50
C GLY A 13 -3.75 -1.19 9.68
N ALA A 14 -4.96 -1.74 9.78
CA ALA A 14 -5.28 -2.77 10.77
C ALA A 14 -4.46 -4.05 10.58
N TYR A 15 -4.21 -4.45 9.33
CA TYR A 15 -3.32 -5.57 9.02
C TYR A 15 -1.92 -5.32 9.59
N HIS A 16 -1.30 -4.18 9.27
CA HIS A 16 0.03 -3.85 9.79
C HIS A 16 0.05 -3.74 11.31
N LYS A 17 -1.00 -3.19 11.90
CA LYS A 17 -1.10 -3.04 13.36
C LYS A 17 -1.16 -4.36 14.12
N LEU A 18 -1.78 -5.39 13.53
CA LEU A 18 -2.14 -6.62 14.24
C LEU A 18 -1.41 -7.87 13.75
N MET A 19 -1.02 -7.90 12.48
CA MET A 19 -0.35 -9.03 11.84
C MET A 19 1.15 -8.80 11.70
N THR A 20 1.55 -7.58 11.32
CA THR A 20 2.97 -7.17 11.25
C THR A 20 3.49 -6.61 12.58
N ASP A 21 2.60 -6.37 13.56
CA ASP A 21 2.90 -5.84 14.89
C ASP A 21 3.53 -4.42 14.89
N CYS A 22 3.26 -3.63 13.84
CA CYS A 22 3.73 -2.25 13.73
C CYS A 22 3.23 -1.40 14.92
N GLU A 23 4.14 -0.70 15.60
CA GLU A 23 3.77 0.12 16.75
C GLU A 23 3.01 1.39 16.34
N ILE A 24 3.35 1.95 15.18
CA ILE A 24 2.73 3.16 14.64
C ILE A 24 2.16 2.85 13.26
N VAL A 25 0.91 3.26 13.05
CA VAL A 25 0.26 3.28 11.73
C VAL A 25 -0.33 4.66 11.54
N SER A 26 0.08 5.34 10.48
CA SER A 26 -0.35 6.69 10.17
C SER A 26 -0.91 6.76 8.75
N TYR A 27 -2.04 7.43 8.60
CA TYR A 27 -2.81 7.48 7.34
C TYR A 27 -2.69 8.85 6.66
N ASN A 28 -2.87 8.91 5.34
CA ASN A 28 -2.94 10.14 4.56
C ASN A 28 -1.76 11.09 4.82
N GLN A 29 -0.53 10.56 4.80
CA GLN A 29 0.67 11.36 5.05
C GLN A 29 0.97 12.28 3.88
N ARG A 30 1.30 13.55 4.16
CA ARG A 30 1.60 14.57 3.15
C ARG A 30 2.81 15.38 3.58
N SER A 31 3.61 15.86 2.64
CA SER A 31 4.68 16.81 2.96
C SER A 31 4.11 18.11 3.48
N LYS A 32 4.90 18.76 4.34
CA LYS A 32 4.64 20.11 4.85
C LYS A 32 5.26 21.19 3.96
N GLU A 33 6.06 20.80 2.98
CA GLU A 33 6.77 21.72 2.10
C GLU A 33 5.80 22.37 1.09
N VAL A 34 5.92 23.68 0.96
CA VAL A 34 5.00 24.47 0.14
C VAL A 34 5.20 24.13 -1.33
N GLY A 35 4.16 23.58 -1.96
CA GLY A 35 4.17 23.20 -3.37
C GLY A 35 4.38 21.71 -3.60
N GLU A 36 4.78 20.95 -2.58
CA GLU A 36 4.82 19.49 -2.65
C GLU A 36 3.43 18.91 -2.36
N GLN A 37 2.85 18.21 -3.35
CA GLN A 37 1.53 17.58 -3.24
C GLN A 37 1.62 16.05 -3.24
N MET A 38 2.68 15.47 -2.66
CA MET A 38 2.68 14.01 -2.45
C MET A 38 1.74 13.66 -1.31
N GLU A 39 1.21 12.45 -1.42
CA GLU A 39 0.33 11.83 -0.45
C GLU A 39 0.68 10.35 -0.42
N ILE A 40 0.96 9.83 0.77
CA ILE A 40 1.14 8.40 1.04
C ILE A 40 -0.09 7.94 1.81
N ASP A 41 -0.74 6.88 1.34
CA ASP A 41 -1.97 6.40 1.94
C ASP A 41 -1.72 5.90 3.37
N ILE A 42 -0.66 5.10 3.58
CA ILE A 42 -0.27 4.58 4.89
C ILE A 42 1.24 4.52 5.05
N VAL A 43 1.72 5.01 6.20
CA VAL A 43 3.06 4.71 6.72
C VAL A 43 2.91 3.92 8.00
N ALA A 44 3.46 2.70 8.05
CA ALA A 44 3.50 1.87 9.23
C ALA A 44 4.96 1.65 9.66
N ILE A 45 5.22 1.70 10.97
CA ILE A 45 6.56 1.64 11.54
C ILE A 45 6.60 0.43 12.46
N ASP A 46 7.47 -0.52 12.13
CA ASP A 46 7.90 -1.58 13.01
C ASP A 46 9.28 -1.21 13.57
N SER A 47 9.37 -1.01 14.87
CA SER A 47 10.60 -0.79 15.63
C SER A 47 10.80 -1.86 16.69
N GLN A 48 10.18 -3.04 16.53
CA GLN A 48 10.39 -4.15 17.44
C GLN A 48 11.82 -4.68 17.33
N GLY A 49 12.50 -4.78 18.47
CA GLY A 49 13.85 -5.33 18.56
C GLY A 49 14.95 -4.30 18.26
N THR A 50 15.90 -4.65 17.39
CA THR A 50 17.08 -3.81 17.08
C THR A 50 17.07 -3.24 15.67
N LYS A 51 15.99 -3.44 14.91
CA LYS A 51 15.83 -2.93 13.55
C LYS A 51 14.57 -2.10 13.45
N GLN A 52 14.60 -1.05 12.65
CA GLN A 52 13.44 -0.29 12.26
C GLN A 52 13.12 -0.53 10.78
N THR A 53 11.90 -1.01 10.53
CA THR A 53 11.36 -1.19 9.18
C THR A 53 10.19 -0.22 8.96
N ILE A 54 10.29 0.56 7.88
CA ILE A 54 9.24 1.51 7.46
C ILE A 54 8.46 0.90 6.31
N TYR A 55 7.20 0.58 6.54
CA TYR A 55 6.27 0.14 5.51
C TYR A 55 5.55 1.34 4.90
N VAL A 56 5.60 1.45 3.58
CA VAL A 56 5.01 2.55 2.81
C VAL A 56 3.98 1.95 1.86
N CYS A 57 2.70 2.12 2.15
CA CYS A 57 1.64 1.43 1.43
C CYS A 57 0.84 2.39 0.58
N GLU A 58 0.59 1.95 -0.65
CA GLU A 58 -0.37 2.55 -1.57
C GLU A 58 -1.55 1.62 -1.80
N VAL A 59 -2.77 2.14 -1.68
CA VAL A 59 -3.99 1.34 -1.55
C VAL A 59 -4.98 1.68 -2.65
N ILE A 60 -5.24 0.71 -3.53
CA ILE A 60 -6.22 0.87 -4.62
C ILE A 60 -7.28 -0.21 -4.51
N THR A 61 -8.47 0.16 -4.02
CA THR A 61 -9.59 -0.79 -3.76
C THR A 61 -10.64 -0.87 -4.86
N HIS A 62 -10.29 -0.49 -6.10
CA HIS A 62 -11.21 -0.64 -7.22
C HIS A 62 -11.52 -2.12 -7.49
N LEU A 63 -12.80 -2.48 -7.49
CA LEU A 63 -13.25 -3.86 -7.70
C LEU A 63 -13.46 -4.23 -9.18
N HIS A 64 -13.37 -3.25 -10.08
CA HIS A 64 -13.56 -3.44 -11.53
C HIS A 64 -12.24 -3.65 -12.30
N GLY A 65 -11.10 -3.67 -11.61
CA GLY A 65 -9.79 -3.96 -12.18
C GLY A 65 -9.07 -2.80 -12.88
N THR A 66 -9.76 -1.73 -13.29
CA THR A 66 -9.08 -0.52 -13.79
C THR A 66 -8.60 0.31 -12.60
N LEU A 67 -7.27 0.45 -12.45
CA LEU A 67 -6.68 1.21 -11.34
C LEU A 67 -6.77 2.72 -11.62
N TYR A 68 -6.12 3.21 -12.68
CA TYR A 68 -6.22 4.61 -13.11
C TYR A 68 -6.54 4.71 -14.61
N PRO A 69 -7.69 5.30 -15.00
CA PRO A 69 -7.93 5.63 -16.39
C PRO A 69 -7.14 6.88 -16.79
N GLY A 70 -6.62 6.92 -18.01
CA GLY A 70 -5.91 8.09 -18.52
C GLY A 70 -5.01 7.80 -19.71
N THR A 71 -4.24 8.82 -20.10
CA THR A 71 -3.30 8.76 -21.22
C THR A 71 -1.88 8.94 -20.69
N PRO A 72 -0.96 7.99 -20.96
CA PRO A 72 0.43 8.12 -20.56
C PRO A 72 1.05 9.37 -21.21
N SER A 73 1.95 10.01 -20.48
CA SER A 73 2.72 11.17 -20.97
C SER A 73 4.10 10.78 -21.49
N THR A 74 4.46 9.50 -21.37
CA THR A 74 5.76 8.96 -21.77
C THR A 74 5.61 7.58 -22.40
N ASP A 75 6.53 7.25 -23.31
CA ASP A 75 6.54 5.96 -24.03
C ASP A 75 7.17 4.81 -23.20
N ARG A 76 7.50 5.05 -21.92
CA ARG A 76 8.21 4.07 -21.06
C ARG A 76 7.44 2.75 -20.94
N TRP A 77 6.12 2.82 -21.00
CA TRP A 77 5.24 1.69 -20.69
C TRP A 77 4.55 1.12 -21.92
N ASP A 78 4.92 1.52 -23.14
CA ASP A 78 4.24 1.18 -24.40
C ASP A 78 4.02 -0.33 -24.62
N GLU A 79 4.87 -1.18 -24.05
CA GLU A 79 4.76 -2.63 -24.16
C GLU A 79 3.69 -3.26 -23.23
N TYR A 80 3.11 -2.49 -22.31
CA TYR A 80 2.23 -2.97 -21.24
C TYR A 80 0.74 -2.66 -21.47
N GLY A 81 0.22 -3.10 -22.61
CA GLY A 81 -1.23 -3.08 -22.86
C GLY A 81 -1.74 -1.74 -23.37
N ASN A 82 -2.93 -1.32 -22.91
CA ASN A 82 -3.60 -0.12 -23.39
C ASN A 82 -3.20 1.15 -22.60
N ASP A 83 -3.61 2.32 -23.07
CA ASP A 83 -3.32 3.62 -22.44
C ASP A 83 -3.61 3.65 -20.93
N ASP A 84 -4.72 3.06 -20.47
CA ASP A 84 -5.07 3.04 -19.04
C ASP A 84 -4.05 2.23 -18.21
N TYR A 85 -3.56 1.11 -18.74
CA TYR A 85 -2.54 0.30 -18.07
C TYR A 85 -1.20 1.04 -18.03
N GLN A 86 -0.81 1.63 -19.15
CA GLN A 86 0.42 2.42 -19.27
C GLN A 86 0.38 3.63 -18.33
N TYR A 87 -0.75 4.34 -18.29
CA TYR A 87 -0.97 5.47 -17.39
C TYR A 87 -0.97 5.06 -15.93
N THR A 88 -1.56 3.91 -15.60
CA THR A 88 -1.51 3.33 -14.25
C THR A 88 -0.07 3.10 -13.80
N LEU A 89 0.76 2.48 -14.64
CA LEU A 89 2.18 2.23 -14.34
C LEU A 89 2.95 3.54 -14.18
N GLU A 90 2.70 4.53 -15.04
CA GLU A 90 3.33 5.85 -14.95
C GLU A 90 2.97 6.56 -13.63
N LYS A 91 1.70 6.49 -13.21
CA LYS A 91 1.23 7.07 -11.96
C LYS A 91 1.87 6.40 -10.75
N LEU A 92 1.85 5.07 -10.70
CA LEU A 92 2.46 4.30 -9.62
C LEU A 92 3.97 4.56 -9.54
N TRP A 93 4.66 4.61 -10.68
CA TRP A 93 6.08 4.93 -10.72
C TRP A 93 6.36 6.31 -10.13
N LYS A 94 5.62 7.34 -10.54
CA LYS A 94 5.77 8.69 -9.98
C LYS A 94 5.48 8.73 -8.48
N LYS A 95 4.46 8.00 -8.03
CA LYS A 95 4.04 7.92 -6.62
C LYS A 95 5.14 7.29 -5.77
N PHE A 96 5.52 6.04 -6.05
CA PHE A 96 6.56 5.35 -5.29
C PHE A 96 7.90 6.08 -5.26
N ASN A 97 8.30 6.74 -6.35
CA ASN A 97 9.52 7.56 -6.31
C ASN A 97 9.38 8.79 -5.41
N SER A 98 8.22 9.45 -5.41
CA SER A 98 7.96 10.58 -4.51
C SER A 98 7.88 10.12 -3.04
N ASP A 99 7.30 8.95 -2.82
CA ASP A 99 7.16 8.37 -1.48
C ASP A 99 8.52 7.96 -0.94
N TYR A 100 9.37 7.37 -1.78
CA TYR A 100 10.77 7.06 -1.45
C TYR A 100 11.54 8.31 -1.03
N ASP A 101 11.55 9.35 -1.87
CA ASP A 101 12.26 10.59 -1.57
C ASP A 101 11.78 11.23 -0.26
N TYR A 102 10.49 11.12 0.05
CA TYR A 102 9.92 11.63 1.30
C TYR A 102 10.32 10.78 2.51
N VAL A 103 10.08 9.46 2.46
CA VAL A 103 10.27 8.59 3.64
C VAL A 103 11.73 8.43 4.00
N THR A 104 12.64 8.33 3.04
CA THR A 104 14.09 8.24 3.34
C THR A 104 14.66 9.56 3.85
N ARG A 105 13.97 10.68 3.62
CA ARG A 105 14.33 11.97 4.19
C ARG A 105 13.78 12.15 5.61
N VAL A 106 12.60 11.60 5.89
CA VAL A 106 11.94 11.73 7.20
C VAL A 106 12.47 10.70 8.20
N PHE A 107 12.78 9.49 7.75
CA PHE A 107 13.27 8.36 8.55
C PHE A 107 14.70 7.99 8.13
N ASP A 108 15.60 8.97 8.05
CA ASP A 108 16.94 8.82 7.45
C ASP A 108 17.89 7.83 8.15
N ASP A 109 17.49 7.32 9.31
CA ASP A 109 18.19 6.32 10.12
C ASP A 109 17.48 4.95 10.19
N ALA A 110 16.39 4.75 9.46
CA ALA A 110 15.73 3.44 9.39
C ALA A 110 16.63 2.38 8.73
N ASP A 111 16.55 1.14 9.21
CA ASP A 111 17.34 0.03 8.69
C ASP A 111 16.80 -0.50 7.35
N GLU A 112 15.48 -0.38 7.14
CA GLU A 112 14.79 -0.97 6.00
C GLU A 112 13.55 -0.18 5.60
N TYR A 113 13.29 -0.12 4.29
CA TYR A 113 12.09 0.47 3.71
C TYR A 113 11.41 -0.55 2.81
N VAL A 114 10.14 -0.85 3.08
CA VAL A 114 9.33 -1.79 2.29
C VAL A 114 8.16 -1.04 1.69
N PHE A 115 8.15 -0.89 0.37
CA PHE A 115 7.05 -0.26 -0.34
C PHE A 115 6.02 -1.34 -0.70
N GLN A 116 4.74 -1.00 -0.69
CA GLN A 116 3.69 -1.98 -0.95
C GLN A 116 2.59 -1.40 -1.81
N LEU A 117 2.17 -2.15 -2.83
CA LEU A 117 0.92 -1.89 -3.55
C LEU A 117 -0.15 -2.86 -3.08
N TRP A 118 -1.21 -2.34 -2.48
CA TRP A 118 -2.36 -3.13 -2.03
C TRP A 118 -3.54 -2.96 -2.99
N SER A 119 -3.95 -4.05 -3.63
CA SER A 119 -5.15 -4.02 -4.47
C SER A 119 -5.87 -5.38 -4.59
N PRO A 120 -7.18 -5.45 -4.31
CA PRO A 120 -7.91 -6.71 -4.33
C PRO A 120 -8.10 -7.28 -5.74
N VAL A 121 -8.17 -6.42 -6.76
CA VAL A 121 -8.50 -6.84 -8.12
C VAL A 121 -7.61 -6.11 -9.13
N VAL A 122 -6.65 -6.84 -9.68
CA VAL A 122 -5.75 -6.37 -10.74
C VAL A 122 -5.81 -7.34 -11.93
N PRO A 123 -6.19 -6.87 -13.14
CA PRO A 123 -6.20 -7.67 -14.35
C PRO A 123 -4.86 -8.35 -14.62
N ARG A 124 -4.89 -9.68 -14.78
CA ARG A 124 -3.70 -10.46 -15.12
C ARG A 124 -3.29 -10.24 -16.58
N GLY A 125 -1.98 -10.29 -16.83
CA GLY A 125 -1.41 -10.16 -18.17
C GLY A 125 -0.52 -8.93 -18.25
N TYR A 126 -0.82 -8.02 -19.17
CA TYR A 126 -0.01 -6.83 -19.41
C TYR A 126 0.21 -5.98 -18.15
N LEU A 127 -0.85 -5.69 -17.39
CA LEU A 127 -0.73 -4.84 -16.21
C LEU A 127 0.13 -5.49 -15.12
N THR A 128 -0.10 -6.77 -14.79
CA THR A 128 0.75 -7.47 -13.80
C THR A 128 2.21 -7.57 -14.25
N SER A 129 2.46 -7.83 -15.54
CA SER A 129 3.83 -7.85 -16.07
C SER A 129 4.51 -6.48 -15.98
N GLY A 130 3.74 -5.41 -16.20
CA GLY A 130 4.21 -4.04 -16.03
C GLY A 130 4.50 -3.68 -14.58
N LEU A 131 3.70 -4.18 -13.63
CA LEU A 131 3.95 -4.01 -12.19
C LEU A 131 5.21 -4.76 -11.76
N ASP A 132 5.45 -5.96 -12.28
CA ASP A 132 6.70 -6.71 -12.03
C ASP A 132 7.91 -5.91 -12.54
N LYS A 133 7.81 -5.36 -13.76
CA LYS A 133 8.86 -4.50 -14.33
C LYS A 133 9.08 -3.23 -13.51
N LEU A 134 7.99 -2.57 -13.11
CA LEU A 134 8.03 -1.37 -12.27
C LEU A 134 8.75 -1.64 -10.96
N SER A 135 8.44 -2.76 -10.31
CA SER A 135 9.04 -3.15 -9.02
C SER A 135 10.53 -3.43 -9.17
N SER A 136 10.92 -4.19 -10.20
CA SER A 136 12.33 -4.47 -10.51
C SER A 136 13.11 -3.18 -10.84
N ASP A 137 12.56 -2.30 -11.67
CA ASP A 137 13.20 -1.02 -12.02
C ASP A 137 13.33 -0.09 -10.81
N PHE A 138 12.40 -0.18 -9.87
CA PHE A 138 12.41 0.61 -8.66
C PHE A 138 13.52 0.12 -7.73
N GLU A 139 13.59 -1.19 -7.48
CA GLU A 139 14.66 -1.80 -6.69
C GLU A 139 16.05 -1.53 -7.28
N ASP A 140 16.22 -1.68 -8.60
CA ASP A 140 17.48 -1.36 -9.29
C ASP A 140 17.90 0.11 -9.09
N LYS A 141 16.92 1.02 -8.98
CA LYS A 141 17.17 2.45 -8.82
C LYS A 141 17.44 2.85 -7.37
N THR A 142 16.69 2.30 -6.42
CA THR A 142 16.62 2.79 -5.04
C THR A 142 17.25 1.83 -4.04
N GLY A 143 17.37 0.56 -4.39
CA GLY A 143 17.73 -0.53 -3.48
C GLY A 143 16.59 -0.98 -2.56
N ALA A 144 15.38 -0.43 -2.71
CA ALA A 144 14.21 -0.81 -1.92
C ALA A 144 13.20 -1.60 -2.75
N GLU A 145 12.53 -2.58 -2.14
CA GLU A 145 11.56 -3.45 -2.81
C GLU A 145 10.15 -2.83 -2.83
N ILE A 146 9.39 -3.12 -3.88
CA ILE A 146 7.93 -2.96 -3.90
C ILE A 146 7.27 -4.34 -3.80
N GLU A 147 6.65 -4.64 -2.65
CA GLU A 147 5.83 -5.83 -2.46
C GLU A 147 4.45 -5.62 -3.13
N LEU A 148 4.15 -6.45 -4.12
CA LEU A 148 2.85 -6.43 -4.81
C LEU A 148 1.83 -7.30 -4.05
N VAL A 149 1.14 -6.68 -3.09
CA VAL A 149 0.02 -7.30 -2.34
C VAL A 149 -1.27 -7.19 -3.14
N ILE A 150 -1.33 -7.93 -4.25
CA ILE A 150 -2.42 -7.86 -5.23
C ILE A 150 -3.17 -9.19 -5.37
N ASN A 151 -4.44 -9.13 -5.77
CA ASN A 151 -5.27 -10.30 -6.08
C ASN A 151 -5.33 -11.34 -4.95
N GLY A 152 -4.70 -12.51 -5.16
CA GLY A 152 -4.65 -13.60 -4.20
C GLY A 152 -3.94 -13.19 -2.92
N SER A 153 -2.77 -12.57 -3.03
CA SER A 153 -2.01 -12.09 -1.88
C SER A 153 -2.81 -11.10 -1.03
N TYR A 154 -3.57 -10.20 -1.66
CA TYR A 154 -4.49 -9.31 -0.94
C TYR A 154 -5.55 -10.12 -0.17
N THR A 155 -6.16 -11.09 -0.84
CA THR A 155 -7.21 -11.94 -0.25
C THR A 155 -6.66 -12.71 0.96
N ASP A 156 -5.49 -13.32 0.82
CA ASP A 156 -4.85 -14.10 1.88
C ASP A 156 -4.59 -13.25 3.12
N ARG A 157 -4.07 -12.02 2.95
CA ARG A 157 -3.80 -11.08 4.04
C ARG A 157 -5.07 -10.61 4.75
N ILE A 158 -6.15 -10.38 4.00
CA ILE A 158 -7.45 -10.04 4.61
C ILE A 158 -8.05 -11.25 5.32
N ASP A 159 -7.90 -12.46 4.80
CA ASP A 159 -8.39 -13.67 5.45
C ASP A 159 -7.64 -13.97 6.75
N GLU A 160 -6.32 -13.74 6.81
CA GLU A 160 -5.56 -13.79 8.06
C GLU A 160 -6.13 -12.83 9.11
N LEU A 161 -6.44 -11.58 8.72
CA LEU A 161 -7.04 -10.60 9.60
C LEU A 161 -8.45 -11.03 10.07
N ARG A 162 -9.22 -11.68 9.20
CA ARG A 162 -10.55 -12.24 9.54
C ARG A 162 -10.47 -13.42 10.50
N GLU A 163 -9.50 -14.32 10.31
CA GLU A 163 -9.28 -15.43 11.23
C GLU A 163 -8.89 -14.93 12.63
N LEU A 164 -8.02 -13.91 12.70
CA LEU A 164 -7.73 -13.24 13.97
C LEU A 164 -8.99 -12.60 14.57
N ALA A 165 -9.80 -11.92 13.75
CA ALA A 165 -11.04 -11.29 14.20
C ALA A 165 -12.09 -12.29 14.69
N ARG A 166 -12.08 -13.54 14.20
CA ARG A 166 -12.94 -14.63 14.67
C ARG A 166 -12.47 -15.19 16.01
N ALA A 167 -11.15 -15.29 16.21
CA ALA A 167 -10.57 -15.86 17.43
C ALA A 167 -10.52 -14.85 18.60
N ASP A 168 -10.32 -13.57 18.30
CA ASP A 168 -10.08 -12.52 19.29
C ASP A 168 -11.24 -11.50 19.35
N LYS A 169 -11.64 -11.14 20.57
CA LYS A 169 -12.70 -10.17 20.88
C LYS A 169 -12.18 -8.87 21.47
N LYS A 170 -10.88 -8.77 21.76
CA LYS A 170 -10.26 -7.57 22.31
C LYS A 170 -10.41 -6.42 21.33
N GLY A 171 -10.74 -5.24 21.85
CA GLY A 171 -10.76 -4.02 21.07
C GLY A 171 -9.36 -3.42 20.98
N TYR A 172 -8.85 -3.26 19.76
CA TYR A 172 -7.52 -2.69 19.49
C TYR A 172 -7.53 -1.22 19.09
N GLY A 173 -8.72 -0.60 19.01
CA GLY A 173 -8.85 0.77 18.51
C GLY A 173 -8.86 0.89 16.99
N GLU A 174 -8.76 -0.23 16.26
CA GLU A 174 -8.79 -0.30 14.80
C GLU A 174 -10.23 -0.50 14.26
N PRO A 175 -10.86 0.51 13.62
CA PRO A 175 -12.28 0.43 13.22
C PRO A 175 -12.57 -0.69 12.21
N ALA A 176 -11.71 -0.89 11.22
CA ALA A 176 -11.90 -1.93 10.21
C ALA A 176 -11.78 -3.33 10.82
N PHE A 177 -10.79 -3.58 11.68
CA PHE A 177 -10.70 -4.84 12.41
C PHE A 177 -11.91 -5.06 13.32
N ARG A 178 -12.36 -4.00 14.01
CA ARG A 178 -13.57 -4.09 14.84
C ARG A 178 -14.81 -4.46 14.03
N PHE A 179 -14.93 -3.93 12.81
CA PHE A 179 -15.99 -4.30 11.89
C PHE A 179 -15.93 -5.80 11.53
N LEU A 180 -14.74 -6.33 11.21
CA LEU A 180 -14.55 -7.76 10.96
C LEU A 180 -14.93 -8.61 12.19
N GLN A 181 -14.51 -8.22 13.39
CA GLN A 181 -14.88 -8.92 14.64
C GLN A 181 -16.40 -9.01 14.81
N ILE A 182 -17.13 -7.93 14.50
CA ILE A 182 -18.59 -7.93 14.58
C ILE A 182 -19.17 -8.94 13.60
N LEU A 183 -18.74 -8.92 12.34
CA LEU A 183 -19.22 -9.81 11.29
C LEU A 183 -18.95 -11.29 11.62
N GLU A 184 -17.75 -11.62 12.08
CA GLU A 184 -17.34 -13.01 12.41
C GLU A 184 -18.04 -13.56 13.67
N HIS A 185 -18.72 -12.72 14.45
CA HIS A 185 -19.40 -13.10 15.70
C HIS A 185 -20.94 -12.94 15.68
N LEU A 186 -21.54 -12.63 14.53
CA LEU A 186 -23.00 -12.63 14.37
C LEU A 186 -23.58 -14.05 14.60
N ARG A 187 -24.85 -14.12 15.03
CA ARG A 187 -25.56 -15.36 15.36
C ARG A 187 -26.78 -15.57 14.48
#